data_AF-A0A6J8BFM1-F1
#
_entry.id   AF-A0A6J8BFM1-F1
#
_cell.length_a   1.000
_cell.length_b   1.000
_cell.length_c   1.000
_cell.angle_alpha   90.00
_cell.angle_beta   90.00
_cell.angle_gamma   90.00
#
_symmetry.space_group_name_H-M   'P 1'
#
loop_
_entity.id
_entity.type
_entity.pdbx_description
1 polymer ?
#
loop_
_entity_poly.entity_id
_entity_poly.type
_entity_poly.pdbx_seq_one_letter_code
_entity_poly.pdbx_strand_id
1 'polypeptide(L)'
;MYNLLAPELCLLREERMLMLNKYLPDDIIDNLKHVTENVDYFPLLCKLSKDKSPEEVKKLFTAPLISIKKNINIIIDENKNQFCALALCILSDGGFNTDSLKKGSVLVNKTCKKDKLKDIVKEFDIDLGKEKHRNSLKAGFSTLNGTYLKLRGTEYRIIHDKIYKMAAVICGQHIKEFFIKYASSICIRDNFIFESVTEVHENDDLIVLLKDQEEDYFERLLCDLTKHVIISTFKNYQLIYQTFRDKLISFLKRKNDANTVLKKFDTLHAQGCIIYFGKYEIVSMEYEKRKYRLNINYTTPLLESAIRGYFDIVHFLIVNVKCNVNNTDDKGCSPLHKESE
;
A
#
# COMPACT_ATOMS: atom_id res chain seq x y z
N MET A 1 13.27 6.28 5.62
CA MET A 1 13.46 5.07 4.80
C MET A 1 14.63 4.33 5.44
N TYR A 2 14.36 3.36 6.32
CA TYR A 2 15.43 2.65 7.03
C TYR A 2 16.06 1.63 6.07
N ASN A 3 17.37 1.75 5.85
CA ASN A 3 18.18 0.70 5.23
C ASN A 3 18.06 -0.55 6.12
N LEU A 4 17.19 -1.49 5.75
CA LEU A 4 16.80 -2.65 6.55
C LEU A 4 17.86 -3.78 6.56
N LEU A 5 19.05 -3.52 6.05
CA LEU A 5 20.18 -4.45 6.14
C LEU A 5 21.29 -3.74 6.91
N ALA A 6 21.44 -4.11 8.19
CA ALA A 6 22.71 -3.91 8.87
C ALA A 6 23.82 -4.50 7.96
N PRO A 7 25.00 -3.86 7.85
CA PRO A 7 26.11 -4.37 7.02
C PRO A 7 26.44 -5.85 7.31
N GLU A 8 26.21 -6.27 8.56
CA GLU A 8 26.37 -7.63 9.09
C GLU A 8 25.39 -8.66 8.49
N LEU A 9 24.28 -8.24 7.89
CA LEU A 9 23.26 -9.10 7.28
C LEU A 9 23.36 -9.17 5.75
N CYS A 10 24.28 -8.41 5.15
CA CYS A 10 24.53 -8.47 3.72
C CYS A 10 25.38 -9.69 3.39
N LEU A 11 25.01 -10.43 2.33
CA LEU A 11 25.83 -11.52 1.80
C LEU A 11 27.23 -10.99 1.47
N LEU A 12 28.27 -11.64 2.00
CA LEU A 12 29.65 -11.35 1.64
C LEU A 12 29.89 -11.70 0.17
N ARG A 13 30.89 -11.06 -0.44
CA ARG A 13 31.25 -11.30 -1.85
C ARG A 13 31.49 -12.79 -2.13
N GLU A 14 32.18 -13.48 -1.23
CA GLU A 14 32.49 -14.91 -1.34
C GLU A 14 31.21 -15.77 -1.33
N GLU A 15 30.26 -15.46 -0.45
CA GLU A 15 28.97 -16.16 -0.37
C GLU A 15 28.13 -15.96 -1.65
N ARG A 16 28.18 -14.75 -2.23
CA ARG A 16 27.54 -14.45 -3.51
C ARG A 16 28.16 -15.25 -4.66
N MET A 17 29.49 -15.36 -4.69
CA MET A 17 30.18 -16.16 -5.71
C MET A 17 29.86 -17.65 -5.58
N LEU A 18 29.81 -18.19 -4.35
CA LEU A 18 29.38 -19.56 -4.10
C LEU A 18 27.94 -19.82 -4.57
N MET A 19 27.04 -18.85 -4.39
CA MET A 19 25.68 -18.94 -4.93
C MET A 19 25.68 -18.92 -6.46
N LEU A 20 26.43 -18.04 -7.13
CA LEU A 20 26.49 -18.01 -8.60
C LEU A 20 26.97 -19.33 -9.17
N ASN A 21 28.08 -19.87 -8.64
CA ASN A 21 28.66 -21.14 -9.08
C ASN A 21 27.66 -22.31 -8.95
N LYS A 22 26.66 -22.20 -8.07
CA LYS A 22 25.60 -23.20 -7.93
C LYS A 22 24.53 -23.12 -9.02
N TYR A 23 24.30 -21.94 -9.59
CA TYR A 23 23.18 -21.70 -10.51
C TYR A 23 23.62 -21.37 -11.95
N LEU A 24 24.90 -21.07 -12.18
CA LEU A 24 25.43 -20.65 -13.47
C LEU A 24 26.75 -21.37 -13.80
N PRO A 25 27.03 -21.66 -15.08
CA PRO A 25 28.33 -22.13 -15.53
C PRO A 25 29.42 -21.03 -15.45
N ASP A 26 30.68 -21.45 -15.29
CA ASP A 26 31.83 -20.60 -14.95
C ASP A 26 32.10 -19.47 -15.98
N ASP A 27 31.83 -19.72 -17.26
CA ASP A 27 32.01 -18.76 -18.37
C ASP A 27 31.10 -17.52 -18.27
N ILE A 28 29.92 -17.68 -17.68
CA ILE A 28 28.98 -16.58 -17.41
C ILE A 28 29.40 -15.79 -16.19
N ILE A 29 29.93 -16.48 -15.18
CA ILE A 29 30.28 -15.90 -13.88
C ILE A 29 31.41 -14.90 -14.02
N ASP A 30 32.41 -15.20 -14.85
CA ASP A 30 33.51 -14.28 -15.14
C ASP A 30 33.02 -12.94 -15.71
N ASN A 31 31.95 -12.96 -16.50
CA ASN A 31 31.32 -11.77 -17.06
C ASN A 31 30.40 -11.01 -16.08
N LEU A 32 30.05 -11.62 -14.94
CA LEU A 32 29.15 -11.06 -13.92
C LEU A 32 29.88 -10.53 -12.69
N LYS A 33 31.19 -10.79 -12.55
CA LYS A 33 32.00 -10.41 -11.36
C LYS A 33 31.87 -8.96 -10.90
N HIS A 34 31.62 -8.01 -11.81
CA HIS A 34 31.44 -6.59 -11.50
C HIS A 34 29.98 -6.18 -11.19
N VAL A 35 29.00 -6.99 -11.60
CA VAL A 35 27.56 -6.68 -11.48
C VAL A 35 26.98 -7.15 -10.14
N THR A 36 27.72 -8.01 -9.42
CA THR A 36 27.27 -8.75 -8.24
C THR A 36 27.55 -8.03 -6.93
N GLU A 37 28.27 -6.91 -6.97
CA GLU A 37 28.78 -6.23 -5.77
C GLU A 37 27.69 -5.44 -5.01
N ASN A 38 26.55 -5.10 -5.62
CA ASN A 38 25.52 -4.28 -4.97
C ASN A 38 24.07 -4.65 -5.35
N VAL A 39 23.65 -5.91 -5.16
CA VAL A 39 22.28 -6.33 -5.50
C VAL A 39 21.49 -6.82 -4.29
N ASP A 40 20.49 -6.04 -3.88
CA ASP A 40 19.60 -6.34 -2.73
C ASP A 40 18.78 -7.65 -2.89
N TYR A 41 18.74 -8.22 -4.10
CA TYR A 41 17.96 -9.42 -4.44
C TYR A 41 18.82 -10.58 -4.92
N PHE A 42 20.09 -10.60 -4.53
CA PHE A 42 21.06 -11.56 -5.07
C PHE A 42 20.55 -13.03 -5.09
N PRO A 43 19.97 -13.57 -4.00
CA PRO A 43 19.46 -14.94 -4.00
C PRO A 43 18.28 -15.17 -4.95
N LEU A 44 17.45 -14.16 -5.16
CA LEU A 44 16.33 -14.21 -6.09
C LEU A 44 16.83 -14.27 -7.53
N LEU A 45 17.79 -13.40 -7.90
CA LEU A 45 18.30 -13.34 -9.26
C LEU A 45 19.00 -14.65 -9.65
N CYS A 46 19.81 -15.21 -8.76
CA CYS A 46 20.43 -16.53 -8.96
C CYS A 46 19.39 -17.64 -9.18
N LYS A 47 18.21 -17.53 -8.55
CA LYS A 47 17.16 -18.52 -8.73
C LYS A 47 16.37 -18.31 -10.03
N LEU A 48 16.09 -17.05 -10.39
CA LEU A 48 15.46 -16.67 -11.66
C LEU A 48 16.35 -16.99 -12.87
N SER A 49 17.66 -17.13 -12.68
CA SER A 49 18.62 -17.44 -13.74
C SER A 49 18.80 -18.93 -14.03
N LYS A 50 18.25 -19.83 -13.20
CA LYS A 50 18.55 -21.28 -13.23
C LYS A 50 18.29 -21.96 -14.59
N ASP A 51 17.27 -21.52 -15.31
CA ASP A 51 16.84 -22.14 -16.58
C ASP A 51 16.90 -21.14 -17.76
N LYS A 52 17.69 -20.06 -17.61
CA LYS A 52 17.78 -18.96 -18.59
C LYS A 52 19.05 -19.05 -19.43
N SER A 53 19.00 -18.52 -20.65
CA SER A 53 20.19 -18.45 -21.50
C SER A 53 21.23 -17.48 -20.92
N PRO A 54 22.52 -17.63 -21.25
CA PRO A 54 23.57 -16.74 -20.74
C PRO A 54 23.29 -15.25 -20.93
N GLU A 55 22.70 -14.88 -22.07
CA GLU A 55 22.33 -13.51 -22.39
C GLU A 55 21.18 -12.99 -21.52
N GLU A 56 20.20 -13.83 -21.24
CA GLU A 56 19.08 -13.50 -20.35
C GLU A 56 19.53 -13.34 -18.91
N VAL A 57 20.46 -14.19 -18.46
CA VAL A 57 21.08 -14.07 -17.14
C VAL A 57 21.84 -12.75 -17.04
N LYS A 58 22.65 -12.40 -18.06
CA LYS A 58 23.36 -11.12 -18.09
C LYS A 58 22.39 -9.93 -18.00
N LYS A 59 21.28 -9.94 -18.76
CA LYS A 59 20.23 -8.90 -18.68
C LYS A 59 19.56 -8.85 -17.31
N LEU A 60 19.29 -10.00 -16.70
CA LEU A 60 18.67 -10.10 -15.38
C LEU A 60 19.56 -9.52 -14.28
N PHE A 61 20.88 -9.71 -14.34
CA PHE A 61 21.78 -9.15 -13.34
C PHE A 61 22.12 -7.67 -13.60
N THR A 62 22.22 -7.25 -14.86
CA THR A 62 22.54 -5.84 -15.22
C THR A 62 21.36 -4.89 -15.04
N ALA A 63 20.14 -5.34 -15.34
CA ALA A 63 18.91 -4.57 -15.17
C ALA A 63 17.80 -5.45 -14.56
N PRO A 64 17.92 -5.82 -13.27
CA PRO A 64 17.03 -6.77 -12.62
C PRO A 64 15.58 -6.32 -12.60
N LEU A 65 15.34 -5.04 -12.29
CA LEU A 65 13.99 -4.51 -12.19
C LEU A 65 13.26 -4.51 -13.54
N ILE A 66 13.95 -4.12 -14.61
CA ILE A 66 13.40 -4.14 -15.98
C ILE A 66 13.08 -5.57 -16.41
N SER A 67 13.99 -6.51 -16.14
CA SER A 67 13.82 -7.92 -16.48
C SER A 67 12.67 -8.57 -15.71
N ILE A 68 12.54 -8.26 -14.43
CA ILE A 68 11.44 -8.76 -13.59
C ILE A 68 10.11 -8.16 -14.05
N LYS A 69 10.05 -6.84 -14.31
CA LYS A 69 8.86 -6.16 -14.83
C LYS A 69 8.38 -6.80 -16.13
N LYS A 70 9.29 -7.07 -17.07
CA LYS A 70 8.99 -7.77 -18.31
C LYS A 70 8.42 -9.18 -18.06
N ASN A 71 9.03 -9.96 -17.17
CA ASN A 71 8.54 -11.30 -16.86
C ASN A 71 7.14 -11.30 -16.22
N ILE A 72 6.85 -10.32 -15.35
CA ILE A 72 5.52 -10.17 -14.74
C ILE A 72 4.49 -9.81 -15.82
N ASN A 73 4.82 -8.92 -16.77
CA ASN A 73 3.94 -8.62 -17.90
C ASN A 73 3.63 -9.87 -18.74
N ILE A 74 4.64 -10.69 -19.04
CA ILE A 74 4.43 -11.98 -19.75
C ILE A 74 3.46 -12.87 -18.98
N ILE A 75 3.60 -12.96 -17.64
CA ILE A 75 2.68 -13.75 -16.80
C ILE A 75 1.24 -13.22 -16.91
N ILE A 76 1.07 -11.90 -16.93
CA ILE A 76 -0.23 -11.25 -17.05
C ILE A 76 -0.88 -11.56 -18.40
N ASP A 77 -0.11 -11.44 -19.48
CA ASP A 77 -0.61 -11.59 -20.85
C ASP A 77 -0.85 -13.06 -21.23
N GLU A 78 0.01 -13.98 -20.77
CA GLU A 78 0.02 -15.37 -21.25
C GLU A 78 -0.57 -16.38 -20.25
N ASN A 79 -0.57 -16.09 -18.94
CA ASN A 79 -0.94 -17.07 -17.93
C ASN A 79 -1.91 -16.55 -16.87
N LYS A 80 -3.20 -16.57 -17.21
CA LYS A 80 -4.28 -16.14 -16.31
C LYS A 80 -4.28 -16.78 -14.92
N ASN A 81 -3.86 -18.04 -14.79
CA ASN A 81 -3.86 -18.73 -13.49
C ASN A 81 -2.73 -18.22 -12.59
N GLN A 82 -1.55 -17.99 -13.17
CA GLN A 82 -0.44 -17.38 -12.46
C GLN A 82 -0.73 -15.92 -12.14
N PHE A 83 -1.31 -15.16 -13.08
CA PHE A 83 -1.71 -13.78 -12.81
C PHE A 83 -2.75 -13.70 -11.69
N CYS A 84 -3.80 -14.52 -11.72
CA CYS A 84 -4.79 -14.59 -10.64
C CYS A 84 -4.12 -14.95 -9.30
N ALA A 85 -3.15 -15.88 -9.28
CA ALA A 85 -2.43 -16.26 -8.06
C ALA A 85 -1.61 -15.08 -7.49
N LEU A 86 -0.90 -14.33 -8.34
CA LEU A 86 -0.18 -13.11 -7.94
C LEU A 86 -1.14 -12.04 -7.40
N ALA A 87 -2.23 -11.77 -8.12
CA ALA A 87 -3.25 -10.81 -7.71
C ALA A 87 -3.83 -11.15 -6.33
N LEU A 88 -4.15 -12.43 -6.07
CA LEU A 88 -4.64 -12.89 -4.78
C LEU A 88 -3.62 -12.69 -3.64
N CYS A 89 -2.34 -12.97 -3.88
CA CYS A 89 -1.27 -12.68 -2.92
C CYS A 89 -1.15 -11.18 -2.64
N ILE A 90 -1.11 -10.35 -3.68
CA ILE A 90 -0.91 -8.90 -3.54
C ILE A 90 -2.06 -8.26 -2.77
N LEU A 91 -3.30 -8.55 -3.19
CA LEU A 91 -4.50 -8.03 -2.55
C LEU A 91 -4.62 -8.55 -1.10
N SER A 92 -3.96 -9.63 -0.74
CA SER A 92 -3.93 -10.19 0.61
C SER A 92 -2.64 -9.80 1.37
N ASP A 93 -2.13 -8.60 1.13
CA ASP A 93 -0.96 -8.03 1.81
C ASP A 93 0.30 -8.91 1.69
N GLY A 94 0.48 -9.49 0.51
CA GLY A 94 1.65 -10.27 0.15
C GLY A 94 1.59 -11.73 0.58
N GLY A 95 0.46 -12.21 1.13
CA GLY A 95 0.28 -13.61 1.56
C GLY A 95 -1.10 -14.16 1.28
N PHE A 96 -1.20 -15.35 0.68
CA PHE A 96 -2.47 -16.02 0.40
C PHE A 96 -2.50 -17.47 0.88
N ASN A 97 -3.51 -17.81 1.68
CA ASN A 97 -3.72 -19.17 2.15
C ASN A 97 -4.58 -19.97 1.16
N THR A 98 -3.98 -21.01 0.58
CA THR A 98 -4.62 -21.85 -0.45
C THR A 98 -5.69 -22.79 0.07
N ASP A 99 -5.79 -23.02 1.38
CA ASP A 99 -6.93 -23.74 1.98
C ASP A 99 -8.26 -23.00 1.72
N SER A 100 -8.19 -21.68 1.53
CA SER A 100 -9.34 -20.86 1.14
C SER A 100 -9.97 -21.31 -0.19
N LEU A 101 -9.21 -22.01 -1.05
CA LEU A 101 -9.69 -22.53 -2.34
C LEU A 101 -10.45 -23.86 -2.21
N LYS A 102 -10.50 -24.51 -1.04
CA LYS A 102 -11.18 -25.81 -0.87
C LYS A 102 -12.71 -25.66 -1.00
N LYS A 103 -13.37 -26.65 -1.62
CA LYS A 103 -14.83 -26.68 -1.78
C LYS A 103 -15.49 -26.70 -0.39
N GLY A 104 -16.45 -25.80 -0.16
CA GLY A 104 -17.16 -25.73 1.11
C GLY A 104 -16.36 -25.12 2.27
N SER A 105 -15.22 -24.48 2.00
CA SER A 105 -14.51 -23.71 3.03
C SER A 105 -15.45 -22.62 3.57
N VAL A 106 -15.98 -22.87 4.77
CA VAL A 106 -16.51 -21.81 5.61
C VAL A 106 -15.29 -20.97 5.97
N LEU A 107 -15.04 -19.91 5.20
CA LEU A 107 -14.26 -18.78 5.71
C LEU A 107 -15.02 -18.26 6.93
N VAL A 108 -14.72 -18.84 8.09
CA VAL A 108 -15.21 -18.42 9.38
C VAL A 108 -14.62 -17.03 9.62
N ASN A 109 -15.53 -16.08 9.83
CA ASN A 109 -15.35 -14.70 10.28
C ASN A 109 -15.14 -13.56 9.26
N LYS A 110 -16.11 -12.63 9.38
CA LYS A 110 -16.19 -11.22 8.92
C LYS A 110 -16.27 -11.02 7.41
N THR A 111 -17.47 -11.23 6.87
CA THR A 111 -18.25 -10.45 5.86
C THR A 111 -17.59 -9.66 4.72
N CYS A 112 -16.27 -9.70 4.52
CA CYS A 112 -15.55 -8.96 3.48
C CYS A 112 -14.57 -9.86 2.69
N LYS A 113 -14.13 -11.01 3.23
CA LYS A 113 -13.14 -11.89 2.58
C LYS A 113 -13.74 -12.90 1.58
N LYS A 114 -14.98 -13.35 1.78
CA LYS A 114 -15.64 -14.33 0.88
C LYS A 114 -15.99 -13.73 -0.48
N ASP A 115 -16.52 -12.51 -0.47
CA ASP A 115 -16.94 -11.81 -1.69
C ASP A 115 -15.72 -11.36 -2.48
N LYS A 116 -14.65 -10.91 -1.78
CA LYS A 116 -13.35 -10.60 -2.37
C LYS A 116 -12.78 -11.74 -3.24
N LEU A 117 -12.65 -12.95 -2.68
CA LEU A 117 -12.07 -14.07 -3.43
C LEU A 117 -12.93 -14.42 -4.65
N LYS A 118 -14.26 -14.48 -4.49
CA LYS A 118 -15.19 -14.84 -5.56
C LYS A 118 -15.20 -13.81 -6.68
N ASP A 119 -15.16 -12.54 -6.35
CA ASP A 119 -15.15 -11.46 -7.34
C ASP A 119 -13.85 -11.49 -8.15
N ILE A 120 -12.70 -11.60 -7.46
CA ILE A 120 -11.39 -11.62 -8.13
C ILE A 120 -11.29 -12.83 -9.06
N VAL A 121 -11.60 -14.05 -8.60
CA VAL A 121 -11.46 -15.25 -9.45
C VAL A 121 -12.44 -15.26 -10.63
N LYS A 122 -13.61 -14.62 -10.49
CA LYS A 122 -14.56 -14.46 -11.59
C LYS A 122 -14.01 -13.57 -12.70
N GLU A 123 -13.27 -12.52 -12.36
CA GLU A 123 -12.58 -11.65 -13.33
C GLU A 123 -11.66 -12.46 -14.26
N PHE A 124 -11.08 -13.54 -13.75
CA PHE A 124 -10.16 -14.41 -14.49
C PHE A 124 -10.84 -15.63 -15.13
N ASP A 125 -12.18 -15.67 -15.16
CA ASP A 125 -12.99 -16.82 -15.59
C ASP A 125 -12.70 -18.12 -14.80
N ILE A 126 -12.32 -17.99 -13.52
CA ILE A 126 -11.99 -19.12 -12.65
C ILE A 126 -13.18 -19.45 -11.73
N ASP A 127 -14.01 -20.37 -12.20
CA ASP A 127 -15.05 -21.00 -11.36
C ASP A 127 -14.47 -21.94 -10.28
N LEU A 128 -14.38 -21.45 -9.03
CA LEU A 128 -13.95 -22.25 -7.87
C LEU A 128 -14.90 -23.42 -7.53
N GLY A 129 -16.10 -23.50 -8.10
CA GLY A 129 -16.97 -24.67 -8.02
C GLY A 129 -16.43 -25.87 -8.79
N LYS A 130 -15.68 -25.64 -9.87
CA LYS A 130 -15.07 -26.66 -10.73
C LYS A 130 -13.70 -27.08 -10.20
N GLU A 131 -13.52 -28.38 -10.02
CA GLU A 131 -12.25 -28.93 -9.52
C GLU A 131 -11.07 -28.64 -10.44
N LYS A 132 -11.27 -28.78 -11.75
CA LYS A 132 -10.27 -28.46 -12.76
C LYS A 132 -9.70 -27.06 -12.57
N HIS A 133 -10.57 -26.06 -12.38
CA HIS A 133 -10.18 -24.66 -12.20
C HIS A 133 -9.43 -24.45 -10.88
N ARG A 134 -9.87 -25.06 -9.78
CA ARG A 134 -9.14 -25.01 -8.50
C ARG A 134 -7.73 -25.59 -8.63
N ASN A 135 -7.59 -26.71 -9.34
CA ASN A 135 -6.30 -27.38 -9.54
C ASN A 135 -5.39 -26.54 -10.46
N SER A 136 -5.93 -25.94 -11.52
CA SER A 136 -5.19 -25.01 -12.38
C SER A 136 -4.70 -23.77 -11.63
N LEU A 137 -5.53 -23.18 -10.76
CA LEU A 137 -5.11 -22.05 -9.93
C LEU A 137 -4.02 -22.45 -8.92
N LYS A 138 -4.16 -23.61 -8.26
CA LYS A 138 -3.11 -24.17 -7.37
C LYS A 138 -1.81 -24.46 -8.13
N ALA A 139 -1.90 -24.93 -9.37
CA ALA A 139 -0.74 -25.11 -10.23
C ALA A 139 -0.07 -23.75 -10.50
N GLY A 140 -0.85 -22.69 -10.74
CA GLY A 140 -0.35 -21.31 -10.84
C GLY A 140 0.49 -20.88 -9.63
N PHE A 141 -0.03 -21.07 -8.40
CA PHE A 141 0.73 -20.82 -7.17
C PHE A 141 2.01 -21.66 -7.09
N SER A 142 1.94 -22.92 -7.50
CA SER A 142 3.06 -23.85 -7.48
C SER A 142 4.16 -23.46 -8.47
N THR A 143 3.81 -22.99 -9.67
CA THR A 143 4.76 -22.51 -10.68
C THR A 143 5.46 -21.23 -10.25
N LEU A 144 4.75 -20.34 -9.55
CA LEU A 144 5.33 -19.11 -8.99
C LEU A 144 6.16 -19.36 -7.73
N ASN A 145 6.06 -20.56 -7.14
CA ASN A 145 6.80 -20.93 -5.95
C ASN A 145 8.29 -20.99 -6.24
N GLY A 146 9.06 -20.30 -5.41
CA GLY A 146 10.48 -20.19 -5.55
C GLY A 146 10.94 -19.09 -6.49
N THR A 147 10.07 -18.50 -7.32
CA THR A 147 10.42 -17.36 -8.18
C THR A 147 9.86 -16.07 -7.59
N TYR A 148 8.55 -15.97 -7.45
CA TYR A 148 7.89 -14.78 -6.87
C TYR A 148 7.28 -15.05 -5.50
N LEU A 149 6.90 -16.31 -5.25
CA LEU A 149 6.23 -16.75 -4.03
C LEU A 149 7.09 -17.75 -3.25
N LYS A 150 6.87 -17.84 -1.94
CA LYS A 150 7.44 -18.86 -1.06
C LYS A 150 6.31 -19.51 -0.27
N LEU A 151 6.19 -20.83 -0.39
CA LEU A 151 5.28 -21.62 0.41
C LEU A 151 5.77 -21.73 1.87
N ARG A 152 4.89 -21.43 2.82
CA ARG A 152 5.05 -21.66 4.26
C ARG A 152 3.79 -22.36 4.79
N GLY A 153 3.87 -23.67 5.01
CA GLY A 153 2.69 -24.48 5.34
C GLY A 153 1.70 -24.49 4.17
N THR A 154 0.53 -23.86 4.34
CA THR A 154 -0.50 -23.71 3.28
C THR A 154 -0.61 -22.28 2.73
N GLU A 155 0.24 -21.36 3.20
CA GLU A 155 0.30 -19.96 2.79
C GLU A 155 1.43 -19.73 1.77
N TYR A 156 1.11 -19.13 0.63
CA TYR A 156 2.10 -18.58 -0.30
C TYR A 156 2.33 -17.11 0.00
N ARG A 157 3.59 -16.69 0.14
CA ARG A 157 3.95 -15.28 0.38
C ARG A 157 4.91 -14.77 -0.66
N ILE A 158 4.80 -13.51 -1.03
CA ILE A 158 5.77 -12.87 -1.93
C ILE A 158 7.14 -12.86 -1.26
N ILE A 159 8.18 -13.22 -2.02
CA ILE A 159 9.52 -13.50 -1.48
C ILE A 159 10.19 -12.26 -0.88
N HIS A 160 9.87 -11.07 -1.41
CA HIS A 160 10.60 -9.86 -1.06
C HIS A 160 9.74 -8.59 -1.26
N ASP A 161 9.90 -7.60 -0.39
CA ASP A 161 9.09 -6.36 -0.38
C ASP A 161 9.18 -5.56 -1.68
N LYS A 162 10.37 -5.40 -2.26
CA LYS A 162 10.47 -4.71 -3.56
C LYS A 162 9.86 -5.50 -4.73
N ILE A 163 9.86 -6.84 -4.70
CA ILE A 163 9.08 -7.64 -5.66
C ILE A 163 7.58 -7.40 -5.42
N TYR A 164 7.16 -7.38 -4.16
CA TYR A 164 5.77 -7.07 -3.80
C TYR A 164 5.35 -5.72 -4.37
N LYS A 165 6.13 -4.66 -4.14
CA LYS A 165 5.85 -3.32 -4.65
C LYS A 165 5.74 -3.32 -6.17
N MET A 166 6.71 -3.89 -6.87
CA MET A 166 6.70 -3.96 -8.34
C MET A 166 5.52 -4.76 -8.87
N ALA A 167 5.29 -5.97 -8.35
CA ALA A 167 4.18 -6.80 -8.77
C ALA A 167 2.84 -6.12 -8.46
N ALA A 168 2.73 -5.41 -7.34
CA ALA A 168 1.54 -4.65 -6.98
C ALA A 168 1.25 -3.52 -7.96
N VAL A 169 2.27 -2.76 -8.37
CA VAL A 169 2.13 -1.69 -9.38
C VAL A 169 1.70 -2.26 -10.72
N ILE A 170 2.41 -3.28 -11.21
CA ILE A 170 2.12 -3.88 -12.51
C ILE A 170 0.74 -4.53 -12.50
N CYS A 171 0.46 -5.45 -11.57
CA CYS A 171 -0.85 -6.09 -11.48
C CYS A 171 -1.97 -5.07 -11.23
N GLY A 172 -1.71 -4.08 -10.38
CA GLY A 172 -2.66 -3.02 -10.05
C GLY A 172 -3.08 -2.20 -11.25
N GLN A 173 -2.20 -1.99 -12.23
CA GLN A 173 -2.54 -1.31 -13.48
C GLN A 173 -3.59 -2.08 -14.30
N HIS A 174 -3.60 -3.42 -14.24
CA HIS A 174 -4.53 -4.28 -14.97
C HIS A 174 -5.85 -4.53 -14.21
N ILE A 175 -5.85 -4.49 -12.88
CA ILE A 175 -7.02 -4.79 -12.05
C ILE A 175 -7.31 -3.69 -11.01
N LYS A 176 -7.29 -2.42 -11.45
CA LYS A 176 -7.43 -1.22 -10.60
C LYS A 176 -8.67 -1.26 -9.70
N GLU A 177 -9.81 -1.63 -10.26
CA GLU A 177 -11.09 -1.70 -9.53
C GLU A 177 -11.01 -2.66 -8.34
N PHE A 178 -10.39 -3.83 -8.53
CA PHE A 178 -10.18 -4.79 -7.45
C PHE A 178 -9.23 -4.27 -6.38
N PHE A 179 -8.19 -3.53 -6.76
CA PHE A 179 -7.33 -2.89 -5.77
C PHE A 179 -8.10 -1.85 -4.96
N ILE A 180 -8.81 -0.92 -5.62
CA ILE A 180 -9.63 0.10 -4.95
C ILE A 180 -10.61 -0.58 -3.99
N LYS A 181 -11.29 -1.65 -4.43
CA LYS A 181 -12.29 -2.36 -3.62
C LYS A 181 -11.69 -3.18 -2.48
N TYR A 182 -10.54 -3.83 -2.71
CA TYR A 182 -10.09 -4.94 -1.86
C TYR A 182 -8.67 -4.86 -1.30
N ALA A 183 -7.78 -4.04 -1.85
CA ALA A 183 -6.43 -3.89 -1.31
C ALA A 183 -6.46 -3.30 0.10
N SER A 184 -5.44 -3.49 0.93
CA SER A 184 -5.38 -2.83 2.23
C SER A 184 -5.24 -1.31 2.09
N SER A 185 -5.64 -0.56 3.11
CA SER A 185 -5.52 0.91 3.11
C SER A 185 -4.07 1.37 3.01
N ILE A 186 -3.13 0.55 3.49
CA ILE A 186 -1.69 0.78 3.34
C ILE A 186 -1.30 0.66 1.86
N CYS A 187 -1.76 -0.39 1.17
CA CYS A 187 -1.50 -0.56 -0.26
C CYS A 187 -2.10 0.59 -1.08
N ILE A 188 -3.34 1.01 -0.79
CA ILE A 188 -3.96 2.18 -1.44
C ILE A 188 -3.15 3.45 -1.23
N ARG A 189 -2.70 3.69 0.00
CA ARG A 189 -1.90 4.87 0.37
C ARG A 189 -0.57 4.93 -0.38
N ASP A 190 0.13 3.79 -0.46
CA ASP A 190 1.53 3.75 -0.90
C ASP A 190 1.69 3.54 -2.42
N ASN A 191 0.66 3.08 -3.12
CA ASN A 191 0.79 2.63 -4.51
C ASN A 191 -0.11 3.36 -5.51
N PHE A 192 -0.92 4.36 -5.13
CA PHE A 192 -1.87 5.01 -6.05
C PHE A 192 -1.62 6.49 -6.26
N ILE A 193 -1.75 6.94 -7.51
CA ILE A 193 -1.74 8.35 -7.91
C ILE A 193 -2.76 8.68 -8.98
N PHE A 194 -3.38 9.85 -8.92
CA PHE A 194 -4.25 10.32 -10.00
C PHE A 194 -3.45 10.98 -11.11
N GLU A 195 -3.85 10.75 -12.36
CA GLU A 195 -3.26 11.39 -13.54
C GLU A 195 -3.30 12.93 -13.47
N SER A 196 -4.24 13.51 -12.71
CA SER A 196 -4.37 14.96 -12.55
C SER A 196 -3.37 15.57 -11.56
N VAL A 197 -2.60 14.73 -10.87
CA VAL A 197 -1.62 15.10 -9.86
C VAL A 197 -0.22 14.99 -10.50
N THR A 198 0.01 15.82 -11.51
CA THR A 198 1.10 15.72 -12.50
C THR A 198 2.44 16.34 -12.13
N GLU A 199 2.66 16.81 -10.90
CA GLU A 199 3.98 17.32 -10.50
C GLU A 199 4.95 16.22 -10.05
N VAL A 200 4.52 14.95 -10.04
CA VAL A 200 5.39 13.83 -9.66
C VAL A 200 5.76 13.04 -10.91
N HIS A 201 6.95 13.35 -11.39
CA HIS A 201 7.96 12.52 -12.03
C HIS A 201 7.57 11.08 -12.37
N GLU A 202 8.06 10.64 -13.53
CA GLU A 202 8.47 9.30 -14.02
C GLU A 202 8.76 8.19 -12.97
N ASN A 203 7.94 8.06 -11.93
CA ASN A 203 8.01 7.02 -10.95
C ASN A 203 7.20 5.87 -11.53
N ASP A 204 7.91 4.98 -12.21
CA ASP A 204 7.51 3.66 -12.73
C ASP A 204 6.92 2.69 -11.66
N ASP A 205 6.62 3.23 -10.49
CA ASP A 205 6.49 2.61 -9.17
C ASP A 205 5.12 2.91 -8.51
N LEU A 206 4.18 3.55 -9.23
CA LEU A 206 2.82 3.85 -8.76
C LEU A 206 1.77 3.44 -9.80
N ILE A 207 0.58 3.08 -9.31
CA ILE A 207 -0.61 2.77 -10.08
C ILE A 207 -1.33 4.08 -10.39
N VAL A 208 -1.49 4.38 -11.67
CA VAL A 208 -2.12 5.63 -12.12
C VAL A 208 -3.62 5.44 -12.27
N LEU A 209 -4.40 6.23 -11.53
CA LEU A 209 -5.85 6.32 -11.61
C LEU A 209 -6.27 7.41 -12.58
N LEU A 210 -7.28 7.09 -13.37
CA LEU A 210 -7.94 8.02 -14.28
C LEU A 210 -9.00 8.82 -13.52
N LYS A 211 -9.38 9.97 -14.08
CA LYS A 211 -10.37 10.88 -13.46
C LYS A 211 -11.73 10.23 -13.18
N ASP A 212 -12.19 9.32 -14.02
CA ASP A 212 -13.45 8.58 -13.83
C ASP A 212 -13.43 7.63 -12.63
N GLN A 213 -12.24 7.26 -12.13
CA GLN A 213 -12.06 6.41 -10.96
C GLN A 213 -12.02 7.20 -9.64
N GLU A 214 -12.14 8.54 -9.67
CA GLU A 214 -12.11 9.38 -8.47
C GLU A 214 -13.23 9.02 -7.49
N GLU A 215 -14.44 8.74 -7.99
CA GLU A 215 -15.59 8.48 -7.12
C GLU A 215 -15.44 7.16 -6.36
N ASP A 216 -15.03 6.07 -7.02
CA ASP A 216 -14.76 4.78 -6.39
C ASP A 216 -13.62 4.87 -5.35
N TYR A 217 -12.61 5.69 -5.65
CA TYR A 217 -11.53 5.95 -4.72
C TYR A 217 -12.01 6.71 -3.49
N PHE A 218 -12.87 7.72 -3.65
CA PHE A 218 -13.45 8.44 -2.52
C PHE A 218 -14.40 7.57 -1.70
N GLU A 219 -15.20 6.72 -2.33
CA GLU A 219 -15.99 5.68 -1.66
C GLU A 219 -15.09 4.76 -0.84
N ARG A 220 -13.93 4.39 -1.39
CA ARG A 220 -12.96 3.58 -0.67
C ARG A 220 -12.38 4.32 0.54
N LEU A 221 -11.95 5.58 0.40
CA LEU A 221 -11.46 6.37 1.54
C LEU A 221 -12.55 6.55 2.60
N LEU A 222 -13.79 6.80 2.18
CA LEU A 222 -14.95 6.87 3.06
C LEU A 222 -15.12 5.56 3.86
N CYS A 223 -15.06 4.42 3.18
CA CYS A 223 -15.10 3.10 3.80
C CYS A 223 -13.97 2.93 4.83
N ASP A 224 -12.74 3.34 4.52
CA ASP A 224 -11.60 3.27 5.43
C ASP A 224 -11.78 4.17 6.67
N LEU A 225 -12.33 5.37 6.49
CA LEU A 225 -12.68 6.27 7.60
C LEU A 225 -13.76 5.65 8.50
N THR A 226 -14.81 5.05 7.92
CA THR A 226 -15.87 4.39 8.71
C THR A 226 -15.40 3.16 9.48
N LYS A 227 -14.29 2.53 9.04
CA LYS A 227 -13.62 1.41 9.69
C LYS A 227 -12.53 1.83 10.68
N HIS A 228 -12.39 3.14 10.94
CA HIS A 228 -11.36 3.72 11.81
C HIS A 228 -9.92 3.50 11.32
N VAL A 229 -9.69 3.34 10.01
CA VAL A 229 -8.34 3.23 9.42
C VAL A 229 -7.79 4.63 9.09
N ILE A 230 -7.77 5.49 10.11
CA ILE A 230 -7.57 6.94 9.99
C ILE A 230 -6.16 7.27 9.47
N ILE A 231 -5.13 6.70 10.10
CA ILE A 231 -3.73 7.03 9.79
C ILE A 231 -3.40 6.73 8.32
N SER A 232 -3.82 5.57 7.81
CA SER A 232 -3.55 5.21 6.41
C SER A 232 -4.34 6.08 5.43
N THR A 233 -5.56 6.49 5.80
CA THR A 233 -6.38 7.38 4.97
C THR A 233 -5.77 8.77 4.89
N PHE A 234 -5.36 9.37 6.00
CA PHE A 234 -4.83 10.75 6.01
C PHE A 234 -3.38 10.87 5.54
N LYS A 235 -2.58 9.79 5.65
CA LYS A 235 -1.25 9.71 5.03
C LYS A 235 -1.32 9.43 3.52
N ASN A 236 -2.50 9.39 2.93
CA ASN A 236 -2.65 9.20 1.50
C ASN A 236 -1.98 10.33 0.73
N TYR A 237 -1.14 9.95 -0.23
CA TYR A 237 -0.33 10.88 -1.00
C TYR A 237 -1.19 11.93 -1.72
N GLN A 238 -2.37 11.54 -2.20
CA GLN A 238 -3.28 12.45 -2.91
C GLN A 238 -3.76 13.60 -2.03
N LEU A 239 -3.87 13.39 -0.72
CA LEU A 239 -4.35 14.42 0.22
C LEU A 239 -3.31 15.50 0.50
N ILE A 240 -2.07 15.37 -0.01
CA ILE A 240 -1.09 16.46 0.00
C ILE A 240 -1.60 17.65 -0.83
N TYR A 241 -2.34 17.39 -1.91
CA TYR A 241 -2.82 18.41 -2.84
C TYR A 241 -4.16 19.01 -2.40
N GLN A 242 -4.23 20.34 -2.31
CA GLN A 242 -5.44 21.07 -1.90
C GLN A 242 -6.63 20.73 -2.80
N THR A 243 -6.42 20.73 -4.11
CA THR A 243 -7.45 20.43 -5.12
C THR A 243 -8.10 19.07 -4.89
N PHE A 244 -7.31 18.06 -4.52
CA PHE A 244 -7.82 16.72 -4.23
C PHE A 244 -8.58 16.69 -2.89
N ARG A 245 -8.11 17.44 -1.87
CA ARG A 245 -8.86 17.61 -0.61
C ARG A 245 -10.23 18.23 -0.86
N ASP A 246 -10.31 19.30 -1.66
CA ASP A 246 -11.57 19.98 -1.98
C ASP A 246 -12.58 19.06 -2.69
N LYS A 247 -12.09 18.20 -3.59
CA LYS A 247 -12.91 17.17 -4.25
C LYS A 247 -13.45 16.14 -3.26
N LEU A 248 -12.59 15.59 -2.39
CA LEU A 248 -12.99 14.65 -1.35
C LEU A 248 -14.03 15.29 -0.41
N ILE A 249 -13.80 16.53 0.02
CA ILE A 249 -14.72 17.32 0.84
C ILE A 249 -16.08 17.46 0.15
N SER A 250 -16.08 17.81 -1.14
CA SER A 250 -17.29 17.96 -1.93
C SER A 250 -18.06 16.62 -2.05
N PHE A 251 -17.34 15.53 -2.28
CA PHE A 251 -17.89 14.17 -2.29
C PHE A 251 -18.56 13.81 -0.95
N LEU A 252 -17.86 14.01 0.18
CA LEU A 252 -18.37 13.72 1.52
C LEU A 252 -19.61 14.57 1.87
N LYS A 253 -19.68 15.82 1.38
CA LYS A 253 -20.88 16.67 1.51
C LYS A 253 -22.07 16.08 0.74
N ARG A 254 -21.85 15.62 -0.51
CA ARG A 254 -22.92 15.03 -1.35
C ARG A 254 -23.51 13.75 -0.76
N LYS A 255 -22.67 12.86 -0.21
CA LYS A 255 -23.13 11.58 0.37
C LYS A 255 -23.89 11.74 1.69
N ASN A 256 -23.94 12.95 2.26
CA ASN A 256 -24.49 13.24 3.60
C ASN A 256 -23.84 12.42 4.76
N ASP A 257 -22.79 11.65 4.43
CA ASP A 257 -22.07 10.77 5.34
C ASP A 257 -20.96 11.47 6.12
N ALA A 258 -20.61 12.71 5.77
CA ALA A 258 -19.69 13.52 6.57
C ALA A 258 -20.07 13.45 8.06
N ASN A 259 -21.37 13.58 8.37
CA ASN A 259 -21.90 13.49 9.72
C ASN A 259 -21.70 12.12 10.39
N THR A 260 -21.81 11.02 9.65
CA THR A 260 -21.72 9.63 10.16
C THR A 260 -20.28 9.20 10.36
N VAL A 261 -19.42 9.58 9.42
CA VAL A 261 -17.97 9.43 9.49
C VAL A 261 -17.52 10.19 10.74
N LEU A 262 -17.86 11.48 10.84
CA LEU A 262 -17.49 12.40 11.93
C LEU A 262 -18.06 12.01 13.31
N LYS A 263 -19.26 11.44 13.40
CA LYS A 263 -19.84 10.89 14.66
C LYS A 263 -19.10 9.67 15.20
N LYS A 264 -18.52 8.84 14.32
CA LYS A 264 -17.79 7.63 14.72
C LYS A 264 -16.33 7.93 15.11
N PHE A 265 -15.77 9.05 14.66
CA PHE A 265 -14.51 9.48 15.25
C PHE A 265 -14.80 9.97 16.66
N ASP A 266 -14.30 9.25 17.65
CA ASP A 266 -14.16 9.84 18.96
C ASP A 266 -13.30 11.10 18.77
N THR A 267 -13.82 12.24 19.24
CA THR A 267 -13.36 13.58 18.87
C THR A 267 -11.84 13.76 19.09
N LEU A 268 -11.27 13.03 20.07
CA LEU A 268 -9.85 12.98 20.39
C LEU A 268 -8.96 12.44 19.24
N HIS A 269 -9.38 11.35 18.58
CA HIS A 269 -8.53 10.61 17.64
C HIS A 269 -8.48 11.26 16.24
N ALA A 270 -9.60 11.82 15.77
CA ALA A 270 -9.64 12.56 14.50
C ALA A 270 -8.88 13.88 14.57
N GLN A 271 -9.06 14.63 15.66
CA GLN A 271 -8.37 15.91 15.85
C GLN A 271 -6.86 15.68 15.98
N GLY A 272 -6.42 14.72 16.80
CA GLY A 272 -5.00 14.36 16.90
C GLY A 272 -4.37 13.98 15.55
N CYS A 273 -5.05 13.18 14.72
CA CYS A 273 -4.52 12.81 13.40
C CYS A 273 -4.50 14.00 12.44
N ILE A 274 -5.54 14.82 12.39
CA ILE A 274 -5.62 15.94 11.44
C ILE A 274 -4.64 17.05 11.83
N ILE A 275 -4.41 17.22 13.13
CA ILE A 275 -3.38 18.10 13.70
C ILE A 275 -1.98 17.53 13.48
N TYR A 276 -1.80 16.22 13.37
CA TYR A 276 -0.51 15.62 13.02
C TYR A 276 -0.20 15.79 11.52
N PHE A 277 -1.22 15.73 10.66
CA PHE A 277 -1.10 15.70 9.20
C PHE A 277 -1.40 17.04 8.48
N GLY A 278 -1.84 18.08 9.19
CA GLY A 278 -2.04 19.42 8.62
C GLY A 278 -3.21 19.50 7.63
N LYS A 279 -4.29 18.73 7.83
CA LYS A 279 -5.42 18.61 6.88
C LYS A 279 -6.66 19.37 7.36
N TYR A 280 -6.44 20.64 7.70
CA TYR A 280 -7.39 21.57 8.33
C TYR A 280 -8.78 21.58 7.70
N GLU A 281 -8.84 21.58 6.37
CA GLU A 281 -10.07 21.84 5.61
C GLU A 281 -11.10 20.74 5.85
N ILE A 282 -10.65 19.50 6.11
CA ILE A 282 -11.50 18.36 6.44
C ILE A 282 -12.12 18.50 7.84
N VAL A 283 -11.44 19.17 8.79
CA VAL A 283 -11.94 19.42 10.17
C VAL A 283 -12.92 20.59 10.22
N SER A 284 -12.64 21.66 9.48
CA SER A 284 -13.47 22.87 9.47
C SER A 284 -14.93 22.60 9.08
N MET A 285 -15.16 21.62 8.21
CA MET A 285 -16.49 21.20 7.74
C MET A 285 -17.46 20.80 8.86
N GLU A 286 -16.97 20.24 9.97
CA GLU A 286 -17.80 19.76 11.07
C GLU A 286 -18.18 20.87 12.04
N TYR A 287 -17.24 21.77 12.33
CA TYR A 287 -17.41 22.83 13.31
C TYR A 287 -18.55 23.78 12.91
N GLU A 288 -18.57 24.17 11.64
CA GLU A 288 -19.61 25.05 11.07
C GLU A 288 -21.02 24.44 11.13
N LYS A 289 -21.15 23.11 11.13
CA LYS A 289 -22.46 22.44 11.13
C LYS A 289 -23.00 22.11 12.52
N ARG A 290 -22.14 21.99 13.55
CA ARG A 290 -22.56 21.39 14.82
C ARG A 290 -22.49 22.26 16.06
N LYS A 291 -21.77 23.39 16.09
CA LYS A 291 -21.67 24.29 17.28
C LYS A 291 -21.55 23.55 18.63
N TYR A 292 -21.00 22.33 18.70
CA TYR A 292 -20.76 21.67 19.97
C TYR A 292 -19.56 22.34 20.63
N ARG A 293 -19.75 22.82 21.86
CA ARG A 293 -18.66 23.00 22.82
C ARG A 293 -18.11 21.61 23.11
N LEU A 294 -17.05 21.18 22.43
CA LEU A 294 -16.42 19.91 22.81
C LEU A 294 -15.71 20.21 24.14
N ASN A 295 -16.17 19.56 25.21
CA ASN A 295 -15.56 19.70 26.53
C ASN A 295 -14.42 18.70 26.65
N ILE A 296 -13.37 18.92 25.87
CA ILE A 296 -12.17 18.09 25.83
C ILE A 296 -11.02 19.06 26.10
N ASN A 297 -10.08 18.69 26.97
CA ASN A 297 -8.90 19.50 27.24
C ASN A 297 -8.09 19.67 25.94
N TYR A 298 -8.38 20.72 25.18
CA TYR A 298 -7.80 21.06 23.87
C TYR A 298 -6.34 21.49 23.91
N THR A 299 -5.71 21.32 25.07
CA THR A 299 -4.31 21.59 25.31
C THR A 299 -3.43 20.86 24.31
N THR A 300 -3.70 19.57 24.08
CA THR A 300 -2.88 18.72 23.18
C THR A 300 -3.07 19.08 21.70
N PRO A 301 -4.32 19.27 21.18
CA PRO A 301 -4.58 19.81 19.85
C PRO A 301 -3.88 21.13 19.49
N LEU A 302 -4.08 22.18 20.31
CA LEU A 302 -3.57 23.52 20.01
C LEU A 302 -2.04 23.55 20.10
N LEU A 303 -1.47 22.92 21.14
CA LEU A 303 -0.03 22.80 21.33
C LEU A 303 0.64 22.06 20.17
N GLU A 304 0.10 20.91 19.73
CA GLU A 304 0.69 20.13 18.64
C GLU A 304 0.58 20.86 17.29
N SER A 305 -0.51 21.59 17.04
CA SER A 305 -0.64 22.41 15.82
C SER A 305 0.34 23.58 15.79
N ALA A 306 0.62 24.20 16.95
CA ALA A 306 1.60 25.27 17.09
C ALA A 306 3.04 24.73 16.89
N ILE A 307 3.40 23.62 17.55
CA ILE A 307 4.69 22.92 17.37
C ILE A 307 4.97 22.61 15.89
N ARG A 308 3.93 22.26 15.13
CA ARG A 308 4.04 21.87 13.71
C ARG A 308 3.94 23.04 12.73
N GLY A 309 3.69 24.26 13.19
CA GLY A 309 3.51 25.44 12.34
C GLY A 309 2.25 25.39 11.47
N TYR A 310 1.20 24.67 11.89
CA TYR A 310 -0.06 24.58 11.15
C TYR A 310 -0.96 25.78 11.47
N PHE A 311 -0.58 26.96 10.97
CA PHE A 311 -1.23 28.25 11.28
C PHE A 311 -2.74 28.26 11.04
N ASP A 312 -3.22 27.64 9.96
CA ASP A 312 -4.67 27.57 9.67
C ASP A 312 -5.44 26.77 10.75
N ILE A 313 -4.81 25.70 11.28
CA ILE A 313 -5.37 24.89 12.36
C ILE A 313 -5.31 25.67 13.68
N VAL A 314 -4.19 26.33 13.97
CA VAL A 314 -4.04 27.18 15.18
C VAL A 314 -5.09 28.30 15.17
N HIS A 315 -5.20 29.02 14.06
CA HIS A 315 -6.17 30.09 13.87
C HIS A 315 -7.60 29.58 14.08
N PHE A 316 -7.96 28.45 13.48
CA PHE A 316 -9.29 27.86 13.68
C PHE A 316 -9.54 27.40 15.12
N LEU A 317 -8.55 26.78 15.79
CA LEU A 317 -8.71 26.34 17.17
C LEU A 317 -8.91 27.53 18.13
N ILE A 318 -8.25 28.66 17.87
CA ILE A 318 -8.37 29.88 18.66
C ILE A 318 -9.68 30.63 18.34
N VAL A 319 -9.93 30.90 17.07
CA VAL A 319 -11.02 31.80 16.61
C VAL A 319 -12.36 31.10 16.62
N ASN A 320 -12.41 29.89 16.06
CA ASN A 320 -13.65 29.14 15.89
C ASN A 320 -13.88 28.29 17.15
N VAL A 321 -12.97 27.39 17.49
CA VAL A 321 -13.18 26.44 18.60
C VAL A 321 -13.12 27.09 19.98
N LYS A 322 -12.48 28.26 20.09
CA LYS A 322 -12.23 29.00 21.36
C LYS A 322 -11.44 28.18 22.37
N CYS A 323 -10.43 27.45 21.89
CA CYS A 323 -9.50 26.74 22.76
C CYS A 323 -8.81 27.69 23.72
N ASN A 324 -8.61 27.26 24.97
CA ASN A 324 -7.86 28.05 25.94
C ASN A 324 -6.37 28.03 25.59
N VAL A 325 -5.86 29.16 25.09
CA VAL A 325 -4.45 29.35 24.70
C VAL A 325 -3.47 29.23 25.86
N ASN A 326 -3.96 29.33 27.10
CA ASN A 326 -3.14 29.26 28.31
C ASN A 326 -3.08 27.85 28.91
N ASN A 327 -3.79 26.87 28.33
CA ASN A 327 -3.69 25.50 28.81
C ASN A 327 -2.27 24.97 28.58
N THR A 328 -1.74 24.27 29.58
CA THR A 328 -0.40 23.68 29.55
C THR A 328 -0.47 22.16 29.51
N ASP A 329 0.44 21.53 28.77
CA ASP A 329 0.58 20.06 28.81
C ASP A 329 1.03 19.56 30.19
N ASP A 330 1.17 18.24 30.36
CA ASP A 330 1.62 17.61 31.60
C ASP A 330 3.04 18.04 32.03
N LYS A 331 3.76 18.78 31.17
CA LYS A 331 5.09 19.37 31.43
C LYS A 331 5.02 20.88 31.68
N GLY A 332 3.83 21.48 31.77
CA GLY A 332 3.67 22.92 31.97
C GLY A 332 3.92 23.77 30.71
N CYS A 333 4.05 23.17 29.53
CA CYS A 333 4.30 23.91 28.29
C CYS A 333 2.98 24.40 27.68
N SER A 334 2.87 25.70 27.44
CA SER A 334 1.76 26.31 26.69
C SER A 334 2.09 26.30 25.18
N PRO A 335 1.08 26.44 24.31
CA PRO A 335 1.30 26.65 22.87
C PRO A 335 2.27 27.80 22.56
N LEU A 336 2.22 28.88 23.34
CA LEU A 336 3.08 30.06 23.17
C LEU A 336 4.54 29.78 23.56
N HIS A 337 4.77 28.96 24.60
CA HIS A 337 6.12 28.58 25.02
C HIS A 337 6.90 27.85 23.91
N LYS A 338 6.21 27.10 23.04
CA LYS A 338 6.84 26.32 21.96
C LYS A 338 6.84 26.98 20.59
N GLU A 339 6.10 28.06 20.37
CA GLU A 339 6.32 28.92 19.19
C GLU A 339 7.61 29.76 19.30
N SER A 340 8.15 29.87 20.51
CA SER A 340 9.34 30.68 20.82
C SER A 340 10.66 29.90 20.72
N GLU A 341 10.60 28.57 20.52
CA GLU A 341 11.72 27.66 20.23
C GLU A 341 11.75 27.33 18.73
#